data_AF-A0A645B8E7-F1
#
_entry.id   AF-A0A645B8E7-F1
#
_cell.length_a   1.000
_cell.length_b   1.000
_cell.length_c   1.000
_cell.angle_alpha   90.00
_cell.angle_beta   90.00
_cell.angle_gamma   90.00
#
_symmetry.space_group_name_H-M   'P 1'
#
loop_
_entity.id
_entity.type
_entity.pdbx_description
1 polymer ?
#
loop_
_entity_poly.entity_id
_entity_poly.type
_entity_poly.pdbx_seq_one_letter_code
_entity_poly.pdbx_strand_id
1 'polypeptide(L)'
;MLANYTVYDFETSEQKPRSYSFRQISYKDSLQYVITSKYYFVNKISVRYYEQGKLFWNSFSELPQQSNIEISAFPMLNCKINENIQIGLGGRVFFLEYGNISNNGNAQNRNQIYSYSPEASFNIKINKLTLICYGWMEYKYQQNEFVGSIPNIFLQTSYNF
;
A
#
# COMPACT_ATOMS: atom_id res chain seq x y z
N MET A 1 9.94 4.13 -12.20
CA MET A 1 11.42 4.15 -12.16
C MET A 1 11.79 5.41 -11.40
N LEU A 2 12.36 5.29 -10.20
CA LEU A 2 12.81 6.42 -9.39
C LEU A 2 14.28 6.15 -9.07
N ALA A 3 15.16 6.84 -9.79
CA ALA A 3 16.57 6.94 -9.45
C ALA A 3 16.80 8.38 -9.03
N ASN A 4 16.83 8.62 -7.71
CA ASN A 4 17.21 9.92 -7.16
C ASN A 4 18.70 9.85 -6.82
N TYR A 5 19.55 10.30 -7.75
CA TYR A 5 20.94 10.62 -7.47
C TYR A 5 21.01 12.10 -7.12
N THR A 6 21.02 12.44 -5.83
CA THR A 6 21.45 13.77 -5.37
C THR A 6 22.70 13.57 -4.53
N VAL A 7 23.85 13.56 -5.19
CA VAL A 7 25.14 13.76 -4.54
C VAL A 7 25.42 15.26 -4.64
N TYR A 8 25.21 15.98 -3.55
CA TYR A 8 25.67 17.36 -3.42
C TYR A 8 27.14 17.32 -3.01
N ASP A 9 28.00 17.89 -3.85
CA ASP A 9 29.46 17.88 -3.69
C ASP A 9 29.95 19.10 -2.91
N PHE A 10 29.25 19.44 -1.81
CA PHE A 10 29.62 20.54 -0.94
C PHE A 10 29.43 20.12 0.52
N GLU A 11 30.56 19.78 1.15
CA GLU A 11 30.99 20.20 2.49
C GLU A 11 31.70 19.09 3.31
N THR A 12 33.01 19.34 3.50
CA THR A 12 33.83 19.03 4.69
C THR A 12 34.14 17.58 5.07
N SER A 13 35.46 17.34 5.23
CA SER A 13 36.06 16.15 5.85
C SER A 13 35.32 15.74 7.12
N GLU A 14 34.61 14.61 7.05
CA GLU A 14 34.48 13.55 8.07
C GLU A 14 33.31 12.58 7.81
N GLN A 15 32.50 12.79 6.77
CA GLN A 15 31.44 11.84 6.40
C GLN A 15 31.78 11.12 5.10
N LYS A 16 32.22 9.85 5.20
CA LYS A 16 32.34 8.99 4.02
C LYS A 16 30.97 8.91 3.34
N PRO A 17 30.83 9.28 2.04
CA PRO A 17 29.56 9.18 1.34
C PRO A 17 29.09 7.72 1.39
N ARG A 18 27.95 7.46 2.04
CA ARG A 18 27.32 6.14 2.08
C ARG A 18 26.46 6.01 0.85
N SER A 19 26.85 5.13 -0.06
CA SER A 19 26.04 4.81 -1.23
C SER A 19 25.04 3.70 -0.89
N TYR A 20 23.78 3.95 -1.22
CA TYR A 20 22.67 3.03 -1.01
C TYR A 20 22.20 2.45 -2.34
N SER A 21 21.76 1.20 -2.31
CA SER A 21 21.08 0.53 -3.40
C SER A 21 19.67 0.19 -2.95
N PHE A 22 18.70 0.34 -3.86
CA PHE A 22 17.29 0.10 -3.57
C PHE A 22 16.70 -0.82 -4.62
N ARG A 23 16.09 -1.91 -4.16
CA ARG A 23 15.42 -2.89 -5.03
C ARG A 23 13.96 -2.98 -4.64
N GLN A 24 13.09 -3.00 -5.63
CA GLN A 24 11.66 -3.11 -5.40
C GLN A 24 11.03 -4.00 -6.45
N ILE A 25 10.20 -4.94 -6.00
CA ILE A 25 9.34 -5.75 -6.85
C ILE A 25 7.91 -5.58 -6.35
N SER A 26 6.98 -5.35 -7.26
CA SER A 26 5.57 -5.23 -6.92
C SER A 26 4.71 -6.02 -7.89
N TYR A 27 3.79 -6.79 -7.34
CA TYR A 27 2.73 -7.46 -8.06
C TYR A 27 1.39 -6.85 -7.67
N LYS A 28 0.56 -6.52 -8.66
CA LYS A 28 -0.77 -5.97 -8.46
C LYS A 28 -1.73 -6.71 -9.35
N ASP A 29 -2.86 -7.08 -8.77
CA ASP A 29 -3.93 -7.75 -9.48
C ASP A 29 -5.29 -7.17 -9.09
N SER A 30 -6.27 -7.31 -9.98
CA SER A 30 -7.64 -6.91 -9.73
C SER A 30 -8.60 -7.94 -10.31
N LEU A 31 -9.44 -8.49 -9.44
CA LEU A 31 -10.52 -9.39 -9.79
C LEU A 31 -11.84 -8.61 -9.77
N GLN A 32 -12.65 -8.76 -10.81
CA GLN A 32 -14.05 -8.37 -10.79
C GLN A 32 -14.90 -9.57 -11.18
N TYR A 33 -15.83 -9.93 -10.31
CA TYR A 33 -16.76 -11.03 -10.52
C TYR A 33 -18.19 -10.51 -10.48
N VAL A 34 -18.90 -10.61 -11.61
CA VAL A 34 -20.29 -10.20 -11.71
C VAL A 34 -21.17 -11.36 -11.26
N ILE A 35 -21.86 -11.19 -10.13
CA ILE A 35 -22.74 -12.21 -9.55
C ILE A 35 -24.11 -12.13 -10.24
N THR A 36 -24.64 -10.92 -10.38
CA THR A 36 -25.86 -10.61 -11.15
C THR A 36 -25.73 -9.25 -11.81
N SER A 37 -26.75 -8.81 -12.56
CA SER A 37 -26.80 -7.44 -13.09
C SER A 37 -26.75 -6.34 -12.01
N LYS A 38 -27.20 -6.67 -10.78
CA LYS A 38 -27.20 -5.75 -9.64
C LYS A 38 -25.98 -5.90 -8.74
N TYR A 39 -25.48 -7.12 -8.54
CA TYR A 39 -24.40 -7.40 -7.58
C TYR A 39 -23.12 -7.80 -8.28
N TYR A 40 -22.01 -7.21 -7.85
CA TYR A 40 -20.69 -7.60 -8.32
C TYR A 40 -19.66 -7.45 -7.22
N PHE A 41 -18.72 -8.39 -7.19
CA PHE A 41 -17.60 -8.38 -6.27
C PHE A 41 -16.37 -7.82 -6.97
N VAL A 42 -15.62 -6.98 -6.27
CA VAL A 42 -14.32 -6.48 -6.71
C VAL A 42 -13.31 -6.79 -5.63
N ASN A 43 -12.15 -7.26 -6.02
CA ASN A 43 -11.02 -7.38 -5.12
C ASN A 43 -9.77 -6.83 -5.81
N LYS A 44 -9.01 -6.02 -5.08
CA LYS A 44 -7.70 -5.54 -5.53
C LYS A 44 -6.66 -6.08 -4.58
N ILE A 45 -5.61 -6.70 -5.11
CA ILE A 45 -4.51 -7.27 -4.34
C ILE A 45 -3.22 -6.56 -4.76
N SER A 46 -2.37 -6.26 -3.80
CA SER A 46 -1.01 -5.78 -4.05
C SER A 46 -0.05 -6.49 -3.11
N VAL A 47 1.06 -6.97 -3.67
CA VAL A 47 2.21 -7.47 -2.94
C VAL A 47 3.41 -6.64 -3.36
N ARG A 48 4.15 -6.10 -2.39
CA ARG A 48 5.36 -5.31 -2.65
C ARG A 48 6.48 -5.79 -1.76
N TYR A 49 7.58 -6.21 -2.37
CA TYR A 49 8.85 -6.44 -1.69
C TYR A 49 9.77 -5.26 -1.97
N TYR A 50 10.42 -4.77 -0.93
CA TYR A 50 11.37 -3.67 -0.99
C TYR A 50 12.62 -4.03 -0.17
N GLU A 51 13.79 -3.73 -0.71
CA GLU A 51 15.07 -3.98 -0.06
C GLU A 51 15.97 -2.75 -0.18
N GLN A 52 16.65 -2.43 0.91
CA GLN A 52 17.70 -1.42 0.97
C GLN A 52 19.04 -2.11 1.25
N GLY A 53 20.00 -1.90 0.37
CA GLY A 53 21.37 -2.37 0.48
C GLY A 53 22.38 -1.23 0.60
N LYS A 54 23.57 -1.57 1.08
CA LYS A 54 24.75 -0.70 1.02
C LYS A 54 25.58 -1.07 -0.20
N LEU A 55 25.91 -0.08 -1.02
CA LEU A 55 26.70 -0.23 -2.22
C LEU A 55 28.17 0.11 -1.95
N PHE A 56 29.07 -0.79 -2.34
CA PHE A 56 30.52 -0.62 -2.28
C PHE A 56 31.07 -0.43 -3.69
N TRP A 57 31.30 0.83 -4.07
CA TRP A 57 31.77 1.18 -5.42
C TRP A 57 33.12 0.57 -5.77
N ASN A 58 34.05 0.52 -4.81
CA ASN A 58 35.41 0.02 -5.03
C ASN A 58 35.45 -1.43 -5.52
N SER A 59 34.45 -2.24 -5.16
CA SER A 59 34.34 -3.66 -5.51
C SER A 59 33.10 -3.95 -6.36
N PHE A 60 32.36 -2.92 -6.75
CA PHE A 60 31.04 -3.02 -7.38
C PHE A 60 30.17 -4.11 -6.74
N SER A 61 30.08 -4.09 -5.40
CA SER A 61 29.36 -5.10 -4.62
C SER A 61 28.30 -4.48 -3.73
N GLU A 62 27.27 -5.25 -3.41
CA GLU A 62 26.14 -4.82 -2.59
C GLU A 62 25.94 -5.75 -1.39
N LEU A 63 25.64 -5.16 -0.23
CA LEU A 63 25.23 -5.89 0.95
C LEU A 63 23.82 -5.44 1.35
N PRO A 64 22.78 -6.30 1.22
CA PRO A 64 21.45 -6.02 1.73
C PRO A 64 21.49 -5.69 3.23
N GLN A 65 20.69 -4.72 3.67
CA GLN A 65 20.62 -4.28 5.07
C GLN A 65 19.23 -4.40 5.65
N GLN A 66 18.21 -4.05 4.87
CA GLN A 66 16.83 -4.06 5.31
C GLN A 66 15.92 -4.58 4.22
N SER A 67 14.87 -5.29 4.61
CA SER A 67 13.79 -5.66 3.70
C SER A 67 12.43 -5.51 4.34
N ASN A 68 11.47 -5.15 3.49
CA ASN A 68 10.08 -4.98 3.82
C ASN A 68 9.24 -5.77 2.82
N ILE A 69 8.23 -6.48 3.31
CA ILE A 69 7.17 -7.07 2.50
C ILE A 69 5.84 -6.48 2.93
N GLU A 70 5.11 -5.97 1.95
CA GLU A 70 3.77 -5.43 2.11
C GLU A 70 2.78 -6.26 1.31
N ILE A 71 1.66 -6.59 1.93
CA ILE A 71 0.55 -7.31 1.32
C ILE A 71 -0.71 -6.53 1.65
N SER A 72 -1.51 -6.22 0.64
CA SER A 72 -2.80 -5.55 0.84
C SER A 72 -3.86 -6.20 -0.02
N ALA A 73 -5.06 -6.36 0.52
CA ALA A 73 -6.23 -6.77 -0.25
C ALA A 73 -7.46 -5.93 0.11
N PHE A 74 -8.26 -5.59 -0.90
CA PHE A 74 -9.42 -4.71 -0.78
C PHE A 74 -10.67 -5.38 -1.37
N PRO A 75 -11.22 -6.42 -0.73
CA PRO A 75 -12.48 -7.04 -1.15
C PRO A 75 -13.67 -6.11 -0.91
N MET A 76 -14.51 -5.92 -1.92
CA MET A 76 -15.72 -5.12 -1.83
C MET A 76 -16.84 -5.72 -2.67
N LEU A 77 -17.98 -5.95 -2.02
CA LEU A 77 -19.24 -6.30 -2.67
C LEU A 77 -19.98 -5.01 -3.01
N ASN A 78 -20.33 -4.84 -4.28
CA ASN A 78 -21.05 -3.69 -4.78
C ASN A 78 -22.45 -4.08 -5.22
N CYS A 79 -23.41 -3.21 -4.91
CA CYS A 79 -24.80 -3.28 -5.34
C CYS A 79 -25.16 -2.04 -6.16
N LYS A 80 -25.64 -2.26 -7.37
CA LYS A 80 -26.24 -1.23 -8.22
C LYS A 80 -27.74 -1.20 -7.92
N ILE A 81 -28.19 -0.11 -7.31
CA ILE A 81 -29.62 0.12 -7.08
C ILE A 81 -30.26 0.46 -8.42
N ASN A 82 -29.73 1.51 -9.07
CA ASN A 82 -30.08 1.98 -10.42
C ASN A 82 -28.78 2.32 -11.19
N GLU A 83 -28.89 2.79 -12.43
CA GLU A 83 -27.73 3.25 -13.22
C GLU A 83 -26.96 4.43 -12.57
N ASN A 84 -27.66 5.19 -11.72
CA ASN A 84 -27.16 6.39 -11.07
C ASN A 84 -26.63 6.15 -9.65
N ILE A 85 -27.01 5.06 -8.97
CA ILE A 85 -26.73 4.86 -7.55
C ILE A 85 -26.08 3.51 -7.33
N GLN A 86 -24.92 3.52 -6.70
CA GLN A 86 -24.19 2.33 -6.29
C GLN A 86 -23.77 2.43 -4.83
N ILE A 87 -23.89 1.31 -4.11
CA ILE A 87 -23.41 1.14 -2.75
C ILE A 87 -22.39 0.00 -2.73
N GLY A 88 -21.32 0.14 -1.98
CA GLY A 88 -20.34 -0.90 -1.75
C GLY A 88 -20.10 -1.14 -0.28
N LEU A 89 -19.97 -2.41 0.11
CA LEU A 89 -19.55 -2.83 1.44
C LEU A 89 -18.41 -3.81 1.30
N GLY A 90 -17.37 -3.65 2.10
CA GLY A 90 -16.16 -4.43 1.97
C GLY A 90 -15.25 -4.29 3.16
N GLY A 91 -13.99 -4.60 2.92
CA GLY A 91 -12.94 -4.36 3.88
C GLY A 91 -11.59 -4.21 3.24
N ARG A 92 -10.65 -3.76 4.06
CA ARG A 92 -9.24 -3.65 3.72
C ARG A 92 -8.46 -4.50 4.70
N VAL A 93 -7.57 -5.33 4.17
CA VAL A 93 -6.56 -6.02 4.96
C VAL A 93 -5.20 -5.55 4.50
N PHE A 94 -4.34 -5.25 5.46
CA PHE A 94 -2.97 -4.83 5.20
C PHE A 94 -2.05 -5.59 6.14
N PHE A 95 -0.90 -6.01 5.60
CA PHE A 95 0.17 -6.67 6.33
C PHE A 95 1.48 -6.07 5.87
N LEU A 96 2.32 -5.69 6.82
CA LEU A 96 3.68 -5.21 6.61
C LEU A 96 4.59 -5.97 7.56
N GLU A 97 5.56 -6.67 7.00
CA GLU A 97 6.69 -7.20 7.76
C GLU A 97 7.96 -6.46 7.31
N TYR A 98 8.75 -6.01 8.26
CA TYR A 98 10.01 -5.30 8.00
C TYR A 98 11.07 -5.71 9.00
N GLY A 99 12.34 -5.70 8.58
CA GLY A 99 13.45 -6.08 9.45
C GLY A 99 14.81 -5.90 8.80
N ASN A 100 15.84 -6.24 9.56
CA ASN A 100 17.21 -6.21 9.06
C ASN A 100 17.56 -7.54 8.39
N ILE A 101 18.40 -7.51 7.36
CA ILE A 101 18.95 -8.71 6.73
C ILE A 101 20.32 -8.99 7.37
N SER A 102 20.50 -10.19 7.92
CA SER A 102 21.80 -10.64 8.43
C SER A 102 22.76 -10.96 7.27
N ASN A 103 24.07 -10.99 7.56
CA ASN A 103 25.10 -11.32 6.57
C ASN A 103 24.92 -12.70 5.90
N ASN A 104 24.16 -13.61 6.52
CA ASN A 104 23.84 -14.92 5.95
C ASN A 104 22.57 -14.89 5.07
N GLY A 105 22.01 -13.71 4.78
CA GLY A 105 20.78 -13.54 4.00
C GLY A 105 19.48 -13.78 4.78
N ASN A 106 19.56 -14.19 6.05
CA ASN A 106 18.38 -14.42 6.87
C ASN A 106 17.88 -13.11 7.49
N ALA A 107 16.58 -12.83 7.41
CA ALA A 107 15.97 -11.68 8.07
C ALA A 107 15.97 -11.85 9.60
N GLN A 108 16.45 -10.83 10.31
CA GLN A 108 16.51 -10.69 11.77
C GLN A 108 15.68 -9.48 12.22
N ASN A 109 15.23 -9.50 13.48
CA ASN A 109 14.44 -8.42 14.10
C ASN A 109 13.22 -8.03 13.26
N ARG A 110 12.41 -9.03 12.90
CA ARG A 110 11.19 -8.83 12.12
C ARG A 110 10.14 -8.16 12.98
N ASN A 111 9.69 -7.00 12.54
CA ASN A 111 8.52 -6.33 13.07
C ASN A 111 7.37 -6.55 12.10
N GLN A 112 6.19 -6.76 12.68
CA GLN A 112 4.98 -7.00 11.92
C GLN A 112 3.93 -5.98 12.31
N ILE A 113 3.30 -5.40 11.29
CA ILE A 113 2.14 -4.53 11.40
C ILE A 113 1.04 -5.17 10.56
N TYR A 114 -0.14 -5.33 11.13
CA TYR A 114 -1.31 -5.71 10.36
C TYR A 114 -2.48 -4.80 10.69
N SER A 115 -3.33 -4.56 9.70
CA SER A 115 -4.57 -3.83 9.92
C SER A 115 -5.74 -4.49 9.19
N TYR A 116 -6.90 -4.41 9.84
CA TYR A 116 -8.19 -4.74 9.24
C TYR A 116 -9.05 -3.48 9.27
N SER A 117 -9.79 -3.24 8.19
CA SER A 117 -10.66 -2.08 8.10
C SER A 117 -11.98 -2.42 7.43
N PRO A 118 -13.13 -2.42 8.12
CA PRO A 118 -14.41 -2.40 7.43
C PRO A 118 -14.51 -1.14 6.56
N GLU A 119 -14.99 -1.30 5.34
CA GLU A 119 -15.11 -0.24 4.33
C GLU A 119 -16.54 -0.16 3.80
N ALA A 120 -17.03 1.06 3.60
CA ALA A 120 -18.28 1.35 2.93
C ALA A 120 -18.07 2.43 1.87
N SER A 121 -18.77 2.30 0.75
CA SER A 121 -18.77 3.28 -0.34
C SER A 121 -20.17 3.55 -0.86
N PHE A 122 -20.34 4.76 -1.37
CA PHE A 122 -21.57 5.28 -1.89
C PHE A 122 -21.26 6.20 -3.06
N ASN A 123 -21.84 5.91 -4.22
CA ASN A 123 -21.63 6.65 -5.44
C ASN A 123 -22.98 7.05 -6.05
N ILE A 124 -23.18 8.35 -6.25
CA ILE A 124 -24.33 8.90 -6.95
C ILE A 124 -23.85 9.66 -8.19
N LYS A 125 -24.50 9.41 -9.32
CA LYS A 125 -24.40 10.21 -10.54
C LYS A 125 -25.69 10.99 -10.77
N ILE A 126 -25.60 12.32 -10.80
CA ILE A 126 -26.71 13.24 -11.09
C ILE A 126 -26.32 14.04 -12.34
N ASN A 127 -26.85 13.64 -13.51
CA ASN A 127 -26.51 14.26 -14.81
C ASN A 127 -24.99 14.34 -15.04
N LYS A 128 -24.43 15.55 -15.02
CA LYS A 128 -23.01 15.85 -15.19
C LYS A 128 -22.20 15.78 -13.89
N LEU A 129 -22.87 15.65 -12.74
CA LEU A 129 -22.26 15.59 -11.42
C LEU A 129 -22.09 14.13 -10.98
N THR A 130 -20.92 13.78 -10.48
CA THR A 130 -20.66 12.52 -9.79
C THR A 130 -20.21 12.82 -8.38
N LEU A 131 -20.88 12.23 -7.39
CA LEU A 131 -20.54 12.30 -5.97
C LEU A 131 -20.12 10.92 -5.50
N ILE A 132 -18.93 10.83 -4.94
CA ILE A 132 -18.35 9.60 -4.39
C ILE A 132 -18.04 9.87 -2.93
N CYS A 133 -18.65 9.11 -2.04
CA CYS A 133 -18.33 9.07 -0.63
C CYS A 133 -17.85 7.66 -0.29
N TYR A 134 -16.69 7.51 0.34
CA TYR A 134 -16.28 6.23 0.89
C TYR A 134 -15.50 6.45 2.18
N GLY A 135 -15.56 5.47 3.06
CA GLY A 135 -14.88 5.53 4.33
C GLY A 135 -14.53 4.15 4.84
N TRP A 136 -13.52 4.11 5.70
CA TRP A 136 -13.11 2.89 6.39
C TRP A 136 -12.64 3.23 7.80
N MET A 137 -12.84 2.29 8.72
CA MET A 137 -12.31 2.40 10.07
C MET A 137 -11.15 1.43 10.20
N GLU A 138 -9.93 1.94 10.33
CA GLU A 138 -8.73 1.12 10.38
C GLU A 138 -8.40 0.71 11.81
N TYR A 139 -8.22 -0.58 12.05
CA TYR A 139 -7.74 -1.13 13.33
C TYR A 139 -6.32 -1.65 13.13
N LYS A 140 -5.35 -1.07 13.83
CA LYS A 140 -3.92 -1.39 13.68
C LYS A 140 -3.40 -2.21 14.82
N TYR A 141 -2.58 -3.19 14.48
CA TYR A 141 -1.88 -4.05 15.42
C TYR A 141 -0.40 -4.09 15.07
N GLN A 142 0.43 -4.08 16.09
CA GLN A 142 1.88 -4.20 15.98
C GLN A 142 2.35 -5.33 16.89
N GLN A 143 3.05 -6.33 16.34
CA GLN A 143 3.47 -7.52 17.09
C GLN A 143 2.33 -8.17 17.89
N ASN A 144 1.13 -8.27 17.29
CA ASN A 144 -0.12 -8.75 17.88
C ASN A 144 -0.75 -7.88 18.99
N GLU A 145 -0.17 -6.74 19.31
CA GLU A 145 -0.75 -5.78 20.25
C GLU A 145 -1.57 -4.73 19.50
N PHE A 146 -2.75 -4.42 20.03
CA PHE A 146 -3.59 -3.36 19.47
C PHE A 146 -2.95 -1.98 19.72
N VAL A 147 -2.69 -1.24 18.65
CA VAL A 147 -2.05 0.08 18.72
C VAL A 147 -3.11 1.19 18.72
N GLY A 148 -4.18 1.01 17.95
CA GLY A 148 -5.23 2.02 17.86
C GLY A 148 -6.16 1.84 16.67
N SER A 149 -7.14 2.74 16.61
CA SER A 149 -8.10 2.80 15.51
C SER A 149 -8.18 4.19 14.90
N ILE A 150 -8.33 4.27 13.58
CA ILE A 150 -8.37 5.53 12.83
C ILE A 150 -9.56 5.50 11.87
N PRO A 151 -10.58 6.36 12.05
CA PRO A 151 -11.64 6.53 11.07
C PRO A 151 -11.15 7.39 9.91
N ASN A 152 -11.45 6.97 8.69
CA ASN A 152 -11.15 7.69 7.47
C ASN A 152 -12.41 7.87 6.65
N ILE A 153 -12.67 9.08 6.18
CA ILE A 153 -13.80 9.41 5.31
C ILE A 153 -13.26 10.26 4.18
N PHE A 154 -13.66 9.93 2.96
CA PHE A 154 -13.31 10.67 1.76
C PHE A 154 -14.57 11.03 1.00
N LEU A 155 -14.66 12.29 0.62
CA LEU A 155 -15.73 12.83 -0.21
C LEU A 155 -15.11 13.45 -1.46
N GLN A 156 -15.58 13.02 -2.62
CA GLN A 156 -15.17 13.56 -3.91
C GLN A 156 -16.39 13.93 -4.72
N THR A 157 -16.32 15.10 -5.33
CA THR A 157 -17.29 15.58 -6.31
C THR A 157 -16.56 15.89 -7.61
N SER A 158 -17.14 15.43 -8.72
CA SER A 158 -16.62 15.65 -10.06
C SER A 158 -17.74 16.17 -10.94
N TYR A 159 -17.47 17.22 -11.73
CA TYR A 159 -18.41 17.77 -12.71
C TYR A 159 -17.82 17.60 -14.11
N ASN A 160 -18.53 16.89 -14.99
CA ASN A 160 -18.12 16.68 -16.37
C ASN A 160 -18.76 17.76 -17.25
N PHE A 161 -17.94 18.63 -17.84
CA PHE A 161 -18.39 19.70 -18.74
C PHE A 161 -18.93 19.15 -20.07
#